data_AF-A4JVV4-F1
#
_entry.id   AF-A4JVV4-F1
#
_cell.length_a   1.000
_cell.length_b   1.000
_cell.length_c   1.000
_cell.angle_alpha   90.00
_cell.angle_beta   90.00
_cell.angle_gamma   90.00
#
_symmetry.space_group_name_H-M   'P 1'
#
loop_
_entity.id
_entity.type
_entity.pdbx_description
1 polymer ?
#
loop_
_entity_poly.entity_id
_entity_poly.type
_entity_poly.pdbx_seq_one_letter_code
_entity_poly.pdbx_strand_id
1 'polypeptide(L)'
;MKLALQRLGVATALATALTGARAASYVVDVQFPDDTTATPVTLDVEDFGEPQTAKSPSGVFVAVAARHGLQGKMLESTVNVIDNAGTEQASSTGIATQYLLLDHPLALRSPAGAAVVLTLKQIHE
;
A
#
# COMPACT_ATOMS: atom_id res chain seq x y z
N MET A 1 39.38 5.62 48.92
CA MET A 1 40.13 5.07 47.78
C MET A 1 39.19 4.24 46.93
N LYS A 2 39.14 4.55 45.61
CA LYS A 2 38.65 3.73 44.46
C LYS A 2 37.18 3.28 44.53
N LEU A 3 36.20 4.00 43.97
CA LEU A 3 35.88 4.23 42.54
C LEU A 3 35.76 2.94 41.70
N ALA A 4 34.53 2.58 41.32
CA ALA A 4 34.14 2.15 39.97
C ALA A 4 32.63 1.79 39.97
N LEU A 5 31.76 2.69 39.51
CA LEU A 5 31.30 2.83 38.12
C LEU A 5 29.95 2.14 37.92
N GLN A 6 28.90 2.74 38.50
CA GLN A 6 27.51 2.48 38.09
C GLN A 6 27.37 2.98 36.66
N ARG A 7 27.31 2.05 35.70
CA ARG A 7 27.10 2.37 34.30
C ARG A 7 25.70 2.96 34.15
N LEU A 8 25.69 4.23 33.76
CA LEU A 8 24.55 5.02 33.30
C LEU A 8 23.55 4.14 32.56
N GLY A 9 22.30 4.17 33.05
CA GLY A 9 21.15 3.80 32.25
C GLY A 9 21.10 4.72 31.03
N VAL A 10 21.25 4.14 29.85
CA VAL A 10 20.87 4.81 28.61
C VAL A 10 19.41 4.45 28.39
N ALA A 11 18.54 5.19 29.08
CA ALA A 11 17.15 5.32 28.70
C ALA A 11 17.11 6.13 27.40
N THR A 12 17.34 5.49 26.26
CA THR A 12 16.83 6.00 24.98
C THR A 12 15.35 5.65 24.92
N ALA A 13 14.56 6.29 25.78
CA ALA A 13 13.17 6.51 25.45
C ALA A 13 13.20 7.46 24.25
N LEU A 14 13.14 6.88 23.04
CA LEU A 14 12.78 7.60 21.84
C LEU A 14 11.32 8.01 22.03
N ALA A 15 11.11 9.04 22.84
CA ALA A 15 9.87 9.78 22.89
C ALA A 15 9.84 10.65 21.63
N THR A 16 9.66 10.01 20.47
CA THR A 16 9.02 10.70 19.37
C THR A 16 7.61 11.01 19.86
N ALA A 17 7.45 12.23 20.37
CA ALA A 17 6.17 12.90 20.43
C ALA A 17 5.67 13.04 18.98
N LEU A 18 5.11 11.97 18.43
CA LEU A 18 4.21 12.06 17.30
C LEU A 18 2.91 12.61 17.87
N THR A 19 2.76 13.93 17.70
CA THR A 19 1.47 14.61 17.60
C THR A 19 0.37 13.65 17.15
N GLY A 20 -0.70 13.54 17.93
CA GLY A 20 -1.82 12.61 17.71
C GLY A 20 -2.68 12.89 16.48
N ALA A 21 -2.09 13.28 15.35
CA ALA A 21 -2.70 13.09 14.04
C ALA A 21 -2.49 11.61 13.69
N ARG A 22 -3.57 10.81 13.77
CA ARG A 22 -3.53 9.49 13.14
C ARG A 22 -3.32 9.73 11.64
N ALA A 23 -2.38 9.03 11.02
CA ALA A 23 -2.28 9.03 9.57
C ALA A 23 -3.63 8.52 9.03
N ALA A 24 -4.16 9.20 8.00
CA ALA A 24 -5.38 8.74 7.36
C ALA A 24 -5.18 7.31 6.83
N SER A 25 -6.21 6.50 6.81
CA SER A 25 -6.17 5.15 6.23
C SER A 25 -7.27 4.96 5.20
N TYR A 26 -7.01 4.08 4.25
CA TYR A 26 -7.83 3.89 3.06
C TYR A 26 -8.05 2.40 2.85
N VAL A 27 -9.27 2.02 2.49
CA VAL A 27 -9.60 0.63 2.15
C VAL A 27 -9.68 0.53 0.64
N VAL A 28 -8.82 -0.28 0.02
CA VAL A 28 -8.78 -0.49 -1.42
C VAL A 28 -9.03 -1.96 -1.74
N ASP A 29 -10.09 -2.24 -2.49
CA ASP A 29 -10.34 -3.57 -3.02
C ASP A 29 -9.59 -3.78 -4.34
N VAL A 30 -8.97 -4.95 -4.47
CA VAL A 30 -8.25 -5.42 -5.65
C VAL A 30 -8.97 -6.63 -6.21
N GLN A 31 -9.24 -6.62 -7.51
CA GLN A 31 -9.81 -7.74 -8.25
C GLN A 31 -8.92 -8.10 -9.44
N PHE A 32 -8.93 -9.38 -9.81
CA PHE A 32 -8.17 -9.95 -10.92
C PHE A 32 -9.16 -10.56 -11.94
N PRO A 33 -9.77 -9.76 -12.84
CA PRO A 33 -10.88 -10.22 -13.68
C PRO A 33 -10.52 -11.36 -14.64
N ASP A 34 -9.25 -11.44 -15.03
CA ASP A 34 -8.76 -12.48 -15.96
C ASP A 34 -8.45 -13.81 -15.23
N ASP A 35 -8.51 -13.84 -13.89
CA ASP A 35 -8.26 -15.02 -13.06
C ASP A 35 -9.54 -15.44 -12.33
N THR A 36 -10.28 -16.40 -12.91
CA THR A 36 -11.55 -16.87 -12.35
C THR A 36 -11.41 -17.60 -11.01
N THR A 37 -10.18 -17.94 -10.60
CA THR A 37 -9.90 -18.58 -9.31
C THR A 37 -9.47 -17.59 -8.24
N ALA A 38 -9.19 -16.33 -8.63
CA ALA A 38 -8.83 -15.29 -7.69
C ALA A 38 -10.04 -14.79 -6.91
N THR A 39 -9.91 -14.71 -5.59
CA THR A 39 -10.83 -13.95 -4.75
C THR A 39 -10.41 -12.49 -4.71
N PRO A 40 -11.35 -11.54 -4.65
CA PRO A 40 -11.02 -10.15 -4.36
C PRO A 40 -10.22 -10.03 -3.06
N VAL A 41 -9.27 -9.09 -3.03
CA VAL A 41 -8.39 -8.83 -1.88
C VAL A 41 -8.64 -7.41 -1.41
N THR A 42 -8.90 -7.24 -0.12
CA THR A 42 -9.03 -5.91 0.49
C THR A 42 -7.70 -5.50 1.12
N LEU A 43 -7.24 -4.29 0.82
CA LEU A 43 -6.00 -3.72 1.33
C LEU A 43 -6.31 -2.52 2.24
N ASP A 44 -5.71 -2.51 3.43
CA ASP A 44 -5.73 -1.38 4.35
C ASP A 44 -4.45 -0.54 4.16
N VAL A 45 -4.56 0.55 3.42
CA VAL A 45 -3.43 1.39 3.01
C VAL A 45 -3.36 2.63 3.91
N GLU A 46 -2.21 2.89 4.53
CA GLU A 46 -1.99 4.06 5.38
C GLU A 46 -1.36 5.21 4.59
N ASP A 47 -1.75 6.44 4.93
CA ASP A 47 -1.18 7.64 4.32
C ASP A 47 0.33 7.75 4.59
N PHE A 48 1.11 7.87 3.51
CA PHE A 48 2.58 7.78 3.53
C PHE A 48 3.13 6.48 4.15
N GLY A 49 2.33 5.42 4.22
CA GLY A 49 2.71 4.12 4.75
C GLY A 49 3.43 3.22 3.74
N GLU A 50 3.78 2.02 4.20
CA GLU A 50 4.37 0.98 3.35
C GLU A 50 3.35 0.45 2.32
N PRO A 51 3.80 0.10 1.10
CA PRO A 51 2.91 -0.47 0.09
C PRO A 51 2.23 -1.75 0.58
N GLN A 52 0.92 -1.83 0.40
CA GLN A 52 0.14 -3.05 0.61
C GLN A 52 0.04 -3.84 -0.69
N THR A 53 -0.06 -5.16 -0.58
CA THR A 53 0.09 -6.04 -1.76
C THR A 53 -1.03 -7.05 -1.89
N ALA A 54 -1.41 -7.33 -3.12
CA ALA A 54 -2.35 -8.39 -3.50
C ALA A 54 -1.72 -9.26 -4.59
N LYS A 55 -2.01 -10.56 -4.57
CA LYS A 55 -1.51 -11.51 -5.56
C LYS A 55 -2.62 -12.45 -6.02
N SER A 56 -2.73 -12.64 -7.33
CA SER A 56 -3.63 -13.63 -7.91
C SER A 56 -2.97 -15.02 -7.92
N PRO A 57 -3.76 -16.11 -7.86
CA PRO A 57 -3.26 -17.47 -8.07
C PRO A 57 -2.51 -17.66 -9.38
N SER A 58 -2.91 -16.96 -10.44
CA SER A 58 -2.26 -16.97 -11.76
C SER A 58 -0.96 -16.16 -11.84
N GLY A 59 -0.49 -15.59 -10.74
CA GLY A 59 0.82 -14.92 -10.67
C GLY A 59 0.82 -13.44 -11.03
N VAL A 60 -0.34 -12.77 -11.04
CA VAL A 60 -0.42 -11.31 -11.11
C VAL A 60 -0.18 -10.73 -9.72
N PHE A 61 0.67 -9.71 -9.61
CA PHE A 61 1.01 -9.03 -8.38
C PHE A 61 0.68 -7.54 -8.47
N VAL A 62 0.13 -7.00 -7.40
CA VAL A 62 -0.26 -5.60 -7.28
C VAL A 62 0.27 -5.06 -5.97
N ALA A 63 0.95 -3.91 -6.03
CA ALA A 63 1.31 -3.13 -4.84
C ALA A 63 0.63 -1.76 -4.91
N VAL A 64 0.05 -1.31 -3.80
CA VAL A 64 -0.63 -0.02 -3.65
C VAL A 64 -0.07 0.70 -2.44
N ALA A 65 0.44 1.91 -2.64
CA ALA A 65 0.87 2.80 -1.57
C ALA A 65 0.11 4.12 -1.66
N ALA A 66 -0.49 4.56 -0.55
CA ALA A 66 -1.14 5.86 -0.47
C ALA A 66 -0.08 6.96 -0.39
N ARG A 67 -0.27 8.02 -1.18
CA ARG A 67 0.56 9.22 -1.11
C ARG A 67 -0.07 10.30 -0.28
N HIS A 68 -1.37 10.53 -0.46
CA HIS A 68 -2.22 11.41 0.37
C HIS A 68 -3.66 11.39 -0.14
N GLY A 69 -4.58 11.66 0.78
CA GLY A 69 -5.97 11.96 0.48
C GLY A 69 -6.09 13.33 -0.16
N LEU A 70 -6.86 13.40 -1.24
CA LEU A 70 -7.22 14.64 -1.93
C LEU A 70 -8.65 15.03 -1.56
N GLN A 71 -8.95 16.33 -1.68
CA GLN A 71 -10.31 16.83 -1.49
C GLN A 71 -11.30 16.11 -2.40
N GLY A 72 -12.51 15.86 -1.90
CA GLY A 72 -13.58 15.25 -2.70
C GLY A 72 -13.57 13.73 -2.75
N LYS A 73 -13.09 13.06 -1.70
CA LYS A 73 -13.10 11.58 -1.56
C LYS A 73 -12.25 10.85 -2.61
N MET A 74 -11.05 11.38 -2.85
CA MET A 74 -10.10 10.83 -3.81
C MET A 74 -8.78 10.53 -3.10
N LEU A 75 -8.12 9.45 -3.51
CA LEU A 75 -6.81 9.05 -3.01
C LEU A 75 -5.79 9.12 -4.15
N GLU A 76 -4.70 9.87 -3.96
CA GLU A 76 -3.52 9.73 -4.81
C GLU A 76 -2.69 8.54 -4.32
N SER A 77 -2.41 7.58 -5.20
CA SER A 77 -1.66 6.36 -4.87
C SER A 77 -0.55 6.10 -5.88
N THR A 78 0.53 5.51 -5.41
CA THR A 78 1.49 4.82 -6.27
C THR A 78 1.03 3.38 -6.40
N VAL A 79 0.75 2.94 -7.62
CA VAL A 79 0.30 1.58 -7.92
C VAL A 79 1.33 0.90 -8.80
N ASN A 80 1.70 -0.33 -8.47
CA ASN A 80 2.53 -1.18 -9.29
C ASN A 80 1.74 -2.44 -9.67
N VAL A 81 1.55 -2.70 -10.97
CA VAL A 81 0.90 -3.92 -11.47
C VAL A 81 1.88 -4.70 -12.33
N ILE A 82 2.18 -5.92 -11.92
CA ILE A 82 3.14 -6.80 -12.59
C ILE A 82 2.50 -8.16 -12.81
N ASP A 83 2.67 -8.71 -14.00
CA ASP A 83 2.33 -10.09 -14.31
C ASP A 83 3.61 -10.88 -14.61
N ASN A 84 3.57 -12.19 -14.39
CA ASN A 84 4.64 -13.13 -14.75
C ASN A 84 6.03 -12.87 -14.15
N ALA A 85 6.20 -11.90 -13.24
CA ALA A 85 7.42 -11.77 -12.45
C ALA A 85 7.38 -12.79 -11.31
N GLY A 86 8.38 -13.67 -11.26
CA GLY A 86 8.71 -14.36 -10.01
C GLY A 86 8.77 -13.33 -8.88
N THR A 87 8.28 -13.69 -7.70
CA THR A 87 8.02 -12.79 -6.56
C THR A 87 9.23 -11.99 -6.03
N GLU A 88 10.40 -12.12 -6.66
CA GLU A 88 11.65 -11.45 -6.32
C GLU A 88 11.99 -10.25 -7.24
N GLN A 89 11.27 -10.05 -8.35
CA GLN A 89 11.55 -8.99 -9.34
C GLN A 89 10.36 -8.08 -9.60
N ALA A 90 9.66 -7.65 -8.55
CA ALA A 90 8.73 -6.53 -8.65
C ALA A 90 9.48 -5.19 -8.70
N SER A 91 10.46 -5.04 -9.60
CA SER A 91 11.27 -3.83 -9.71
C SER A 91 10.85 -2.97 -10.91
N SER A 92 10.23 -1.83 -10.61
CA SER A 92 10.08 -0.65 -11.47
C SER A 92 9.17 -0.73 -12.71
N THR A 93 8.88 -1.91 -13.26
CA THR A 93 7.95 -2.04 -14.40
C THR A 93 6.50 -2.07 -13.92
N GLY A 94 5.65 -1.18 -14.47
CA GLY A 94 4.23 -1.14 -14.12
C GLY A 94 3.87 -0.18 -12.98
N ILE A 95 4.83 0.62 -12.49
CA ILE A 95 4.59 1.66 -11.48
C ILE A 95 3.97 2.90 -12.15
N ALA A 96 2.81 3.33 -11.65
CA ALA A 96 2.15 4.56 -12.05
C ALA A 96 1.52 5.26 -10.85
N THR A 97 1.47 6.60 -10.89
CA THR A 97 0.58 7.36 -10.01
C THR A 97 -0.84 7.22 -10.52
N GLN A 98 -1.75 6.82 -9.64
CA GLN A 98 -3.16 6.65 -9.92
C GLN A 98 -4.00 7.42 -8.93
N TYR A 99 -5.17 7.84 -9.39
CA TYR A 99 -6.15 8.55 -8.59
C TYR A 99 -7.36 7.65 -8.40
N LEU A 100 -7.55 7.15 -7.18
CA LEU A 100 -8.69 6.30 -6.84
C LEU A 100 -9.79 7.16 -6.27
N LEU A 101 -10.95 7.18 -6.93
CA LEU A 101 -12.14 7.86 -6.43
C LEU A 101 -12.98 6.87 -5.61
N LEU A 102 -13.56 7.34 -4.50
CA LEU A 102 -14.39 6.51 -3.64
C LEU A 102 -15.55 5.88 -4.43
N ASP A 103 -15.71 4.57 -4.26
CA ASP A 103 -16.71 3.72 -4.91
C ASP A 103 -16.67 3.70 -6.45
N HIS A 104 -15.57 4.15 -7.06
CA HIS A 104 -15.37 4.11 -8.50
C HIS A 104 -14.25 3.14 -8.88
N PRO A 105 -14.55 2.07 -9.65
CA PRO A 105 -13.54 1.12 -10.06
C PRO A 105 -12.59 1.74 -11.11
N LEU A 106 -11.29 1.56 -10.90
CA LEU A 106 -10.23 1.87 -11.84
C LEU A 106 -9.66 0.57 -12.42
N ALA A 107 -9.79 0.39 -13.73
CA ALA A 107 -9.19 -0.73 -14.44
C ALA A 107 -7.76 -0.38 -14.89
N LEU A 108 -6.82 -1.24 -14.55
CA LEU A 108 -5.42 -1.16 -14.91
C LEU A 108 -5.00 -2.41 -15.67
N ARG A 109 -3.90 -2.29 -16.42
CA ARG A 109 -3.26 -3.44 -17.06
C ARG A 109 -1.81 -3.51 -16.67
N SER A 110 -1.34 -4.72 -16.43
CA SER A 110 0.07 -5.02 -16.33
C SER A 110 0.77 -4.83 -17.70
N PRO A 111 2.12 -4.76 -17.74
CA PRO A 111 2.86 -4.66 -18.99
C PRO A 111 2.58 -5.78 -20.01
N ALA A 112 2.34 -7.03 -19.59
CA ALA A 112 1.95 -8.10 -20.52
C ALA A 112 0.43 -8.24 -20.71
N GLY A 113 -0.36 -7.35 -20.11
CA GLY A 113 -1.77 -7.15 -20.46
C GLY A 113 -2.80 -7.74 -19.51
N ALA A 114 -2.38 -8.36 -18.39
CA ALA A 114 -3.31 -8.86 -17.38
C ALA A 114 -4.09 -7.70 -16.75
N ALA A 115 -5.41 -7.86 -16.63
CA ALA A 115 -6.28 -6.85 -16.05
C ALA A 115 -6.29 -6.92 -14.52
N VAL A 116 -6.32 -5.75 -13.89
CA VAL A 116 -6.55 -5.56 -12.46
C VAL A 116 -7.57 -4.44 -12.28
N VAL A 117 -8.50 -4.61 -11.35
CA VAL A 117 -9.44 -3.55 -10.97
C VAL A 117 -9.20 -3.15 -9.53
N LEU A 118 -9.00 -1.86 -9.31
CA LEU A 118 -8.85 -1.25 -7.99
C LEU A 118 -10.11 -0.45 -7.66
N THR A 119 -10.61 -0.54 -6.44
CA THR A 119 -11.72 0.30 -5.98
C THR A 119 -11.42 0.83 -4.59
N LEU A 120 -11.34 2.15 -4.43
CA LEU A 120 -11.31 2.77 -3.11
C LEU A 120 -12.71 2.63 -2.47
N LYS A 121 -12.79 1.95 -1.33
CA LYS A 121 -14.04 1.67 -0.61
C LYS A 121 -14.29 2.59 0.56
N GLN A 122 -13.23 2.99 1.26
CA GLN A 122 -13.34 3.80 2.47
C GLN A 122 -12.14 4.72 2.63
N ILE A 123 -12.39 5.85 3.30
CA ILE A 123 -11.39 6.85 3.70
C ILE A 123 -11.63 7.11 5.19
N HIS A 124 -10.61 6.94 6.01
CA HIS A 124 -10.59 7.22 7.44
C HIS A 124 -9.58 8.34 7.70
N GLU A 125 -10.06 9.52 8.09
CA GLU A 125 -9.24 10.72 8.40
C GLU A 125 -9.22 11.01 9.90
#